data_AF-A0A3A0B3A1-F1
#
_entry.id   AF-A0A3A0B3A1-F1
#
_cell.length_a   1.000
_cell.length_b   1.000
_cell.length_c   1.000
_cell.angle_alpha   90.00
_cell.angle_beta   90.00
_cell.angle_gamma   90.00
#
_symmetry.space_group_name_H-M   'P 1'
#
loop_
_entity.id
_entity.type
_entity.pdbx_description
1 polymer ?
#
loop_
_entity_poly.entity_id
_entity_poly.type
_entity_poly.pdbx_seq_one_letter_code
_entity_poly.pdbx_strand_id
1 'polypeptide(L)'
;MPFVYCISLYKVHVRGQVKKGKNKSTYVGIKERIVELRKSTGMKQREFAEWLGVSKSAISMYELGDRKPSHEFYEKMAEKHFNINWLLTGEGKPCMDAYVDKRDAMLATKKTPKLEKQK
;
A
#
# COMPACT_ATOMS: atom_id res chain seq x y z
N MET A 1 -7.89 -20.03 -0.30
CA MET A 1 -6.94 -19.16 0.42
C MET A 1 -7.37 -17.72 0.19
N PRO A 2 -8.12 -17.07 1.10
CA PRO A 2 -8.81 -15.84 0.75
C PRO A 2 -7.87 -14.64 0.80
N PHE A 3 -7.71 -14.01 -0.37
CA PHE A 3 -7.19 -12.68 -0.63
C PHE A 3 -8.00 -11.62 0.15
N VAL A 4 -7.65 -11.29 1.39
CA VAL A 4 -8.30 -10.17 2.12
C VAL A 4 -7.41 -9.64 3.24
N TYR A 5 -6.39 -8.82 2.94
CA TYR A 5 -5.82 -7.91 3.96
C TYR A 5 -5.20 -6.67 3.29
N CYS A 6 -6.01 -5.88 2.59
CA CYS A 6 -5.69 -4.46 2.34
C CYS A 6 -6.73 -3.51 2.95
N ILE A 7 -7.95 -3.98 3.25
CA ILE A 7 -9.08 -3.09 3.58
C ILE A 7 -9.40 -3.00 5.09
N SER A 8 -8.90 -3.88 5.96
CA SER A 8 -9.42 -3.96 7.34
C SER A 8 -8.76 -3.06 8.40
N LEU A 9 -7.88 -2.10 8.03
CA LEU A 9 -7.10 -1.34 9.03
C LEU A 9 -7.17 0.19 8.92
N TYR A 10 -8.21 0.77 8.32
CA TYR A 10 -8.51 2.21 8.50
C TYR A 10 -9.15 2.53 9.87
N LYS A 11 -8.73 1.83 10.93
CA LYS A 11 -9.05 2.17 12.32
C LYS A 11 -7.97 1.72 13.31
N VAL A 12 -6.70 1.90 12.97
CA VAL A 12 -5.61 1.76 13.96
C VAL A 12 -5.40 3.11 14.64
N HIS A 13 -5.81 3.20 15.91
CA HIS A 13 -5.46 4.30 16.78
C HIS A 13 -3.94 4.23 17.07
N VAL A 14 -3.13 4.96 16.30
CA VAL A 14 -1.66 4.97 16.42
C VAL A 14 -1.25 5.71 17.71
N ARG A 15 -1.03 4.97 18.80
CA ARG A 15 -0.29 5.43 19.97
C ARG A 15 1.18 5.03 19.81
N GLY A 16 1.97 5.92 19.20
CA GLY A 16 3.42 5.73 19.07
C GLY A 16 4.10 7.06 18.76
N GLN A 17 4.72 7.65 19.78
CA GLN A 17 5.41 8.93 19.67
C GLN A 17 6.62 8.81 18.73
N VAL A 18 6.51 9.42 17.54
CA VAL A 18 7.66 9.68 16.66
C VAL A 18 8.48 10.81 17.28
N LYS A 19 9.69 10.51 17.77
CA LYS A 19 10.63 11.55 18.24
C LYS A 19 11.07 12.40 17.05
N LYS A 20 10.62 13.66 17.01
CA LYS A 20 10.98 14.66 15.99
C LYS A 20 12.41 15.13 16.21
N GLY A 21 13.35 14.63 15.41
CA GLY A 21 14.64 15.27 15.17
C GLY A 21 14.44 16.48 14.26
N LYS A 22 14.98 17.64 14.66
CA LYS A 22 14.86 18.92 13.96
C LYS A 22 15.68 18.88 12.66
N ASN A 23 15.03 18.93 11.50
CA ASN A 23 15.50 19.56 10.26
C ASN A 23 14.38 19.50 9.21
N LYS A 24 13.70 20.64 8.98
CA LYS A 24 12.60 20.78 8.01
C LYS A 24 13.16 21.02 6.61
N SER A 25 13.47 19.95 5.89
CA SER A 25 13.47 20.00 4.42
C SER A 25 12.04 19.81 3.95
N THR A 26 11.51 20.75 3.17
CA THR A 26 10.11 20.76 2.68
C THR A 26 9.89 19.87 1.45
N TYR A 27 10.83 18.96 1.15
CA TYR A 27 10.71 18.00 0.05
C TYR A 27 10.63 16.57 0.59
N VAL A 28 9.52 15.90 0.31
CA VAL A 28 9.32 14.49 0.67
C VAL A 28 9.99 13.64 -0.41
N GLY A 29 11.09 12.98 -0.07
CA GLY A 29 11.78 12.05 -0.95
C GLY A 29 11.15 10.66 -0.91
N ILE A 30 11.68 9.77 -1.75
CA ILE A 30 11.24 8.36 -1.81
C ILE A 30 11.42 7.68 -0.45
N LYS A 31 12.52 7.97 0.26
CA LYS A 31 12.80 7.38 1.58
C LYS A 31 11.73 7.74 2.61
N GLU A 32 11.28 9.00 2.63
CA GLU A 32 10.22 9.44 3.54
C GLU A 32 8.89 8.77 3.22
N ARG A 33 8.56 8.60 1.93
CA ARG A 33 7.34 7.90 1.49
C ARG A 33 7.34 6.41 1.84
N ILE A 34 8.49 5.73 1.79
CA ILE A 34 8.62 4.35 2.26
C ILE A 34 8.34 4.26 3.77
N VAL A 35 8.91 5.19 4.55
CA VAL A 35 8.67 5.27 6.00
C VAL A 35 7.18 5.51 6.29
N GLU A 36 6.54 6.40 5.54
CA GLU A 36 5.12 6.71 5.68
C GLU A 36 4.23 5.51 5.39
N LEU A 37 4.48 4.81 4.27
CA LEU A 37 3.77 3.57 3.93
C LEU A 37 3.89 2.54 5.03
N ARG A 38 5.12 2.23 5.49
CA ARG A 38 5.31 1.26 6.58
C ARG A 38 4.61 1.69 7.87
N LYS A 39 4.63 2.98 8.21
CA LYS A 39 3.94 3.47 9.40
C LYS A 39 2.42 3.36 9.28
N SER A 40 1.87 3.56 8.08
CA SER A 40 0.42 3.41 7.82
C SER A 40 -0.07 1.97 8.03
N THR A 41 0.79 0.96 7.79
CA THR A 41 0.47 -0.45 8.08
C THR A 41 0.64 -0.82 9.56
N GLY A 42 1.24 0.04 10.38
CA GLY A 42 1.54 -0.23 11.78
C GLY A 42 2.67 -1.23 12.02
N MET A 43 3.37 -1.66 10.97
CA MET A 43 4.41 -2.69 11.06
C MET A 43 5.78 -2.13 11.48
N LYS A 44 6.54 -2.96 12.22
CA LYS A 44 7.97 -2.72 12.45
C LYS A 44 8.74 -3.01 11.15
N GLN A 45 9.95 -2.45 11.02
CA GLN A 45 10.80 -2.66 9.83
C GLN A 45 11.03 -4.14 9.51
N ARG A 46 11.20 -4.98 10.54
CA ARG A 46 11.39 -6.43 10.37
C ARG A 46 10.16 -7.10 9.80
N GLU A 47 8.99 -6.82 10.35
CA GLU A 47 7.71 -7.39 9.91
C GLU A 47 7.39 -6.96 8.48
N PHE A 48 7.65 -5.69 8.16
CA PHE A 48 7.49 -5.17 6.80
C PHE A 48 8.44 -5.84 5.80
N ALA A 49 9.69 -6.08 6.20
CA ALA A 49 10.68 -6.79 5.39
C ALA A 49 10.28 -8.25 5.16
N GLU A 50 9.88 -8.96 6.21
CA GLU A 50 9.39 -10.34 6.14
C GLU A 50 8.14 -10.44 5.24
N TRP A 51 7.20 -9.49 5.37
CA TRP A 51 5.99 -9.46 4.56
C TRP A 51 6.23 -9.18 3.08
N LEU A 52 7.21 -8.33 2.76
CA LEU A 52 7.66 -8.07 1.38
C LEU A 52 8.64 -9.14 0.85
N GLY A 53 9.17 -10.03 1.69
CA GLY A 53 10.18 -11.01 1.29
C GLY A 53 11.53 -10.35 0.93
N VAL A 54 11.95 -9.35 1.70
CA VAL A 54 13.26 -8.69 1.58
C VAL A 54 14.00 -8.70 2.92
N SER A 55 15.29 -8.41 2.93
CA SER A 55 16.04 -8.32 4.19
C SER A 55 15.68 -7.06 4.97
N LYS A 56 15.66 -7.17 6.31
CA LYS A 56 15.49 -6.01 7.21
C LYS A 56 16.51 -4.91 6.90
N SER A 57 17.76 -5.30 6.61
CA SER A 57 18.84 -4.37 6.29
C SER A 57 18.55 -3.57 5.02
N ALA A 58 17.93 -4.17 4.00
CA ALA A 58 17.51 -3.46 2.79
C ALA A 58 16.48 -2.37 3.11
N ILE A 59 15.43 -2.70 3.87
CA ILE A 59 14.43 -1.71 4.33
C ILE A 59 15.08 -0.57 5.09
N SER A 60 15.99 -0.87 6.01
CA SER A 60 16.70 0.16 6.79
C SER A 60 17.49 1.10 5.88
N MET A 61 18.26 0.57 4.92
CA MET A 61 19.02 1.39 3.96
C MET A 61 18.12 2.25 3.09
N TYR A 62 16.95 1.75 2.68
CA TYR A 62 15.98 2.52 1.90
C TYR A 62 15.35 3.66 2.71
N GLU A 63 15.00 3.41 3.98
CA GLU A 63 14.43 4.43 4.87
C GLU A 63 15.44 5.51 5.27
N LEU A 64 16.73 5.16 5.37
CA LEU A 64 17.81 6.13 5.59
C LEU A 64 18.14 6.93 4.33
N GLY A 65 17.91 6.34 3.16
CA GLY A 65 18.28 6.90 1.85
C GLY A 65 19.71 6.57 1.43
N ASP A 66 20.40 5.68 2.17
CA ASP A 66 21.75 5.23 1.85
C ASP A 66 21.79 4.38 0.57
N ARG A 67 20.65 3.75 0.22
CA ARG A 67 20.50 2.95 -0.98
C ARG A 67 19.20 3.29 -1.70
N LYS A 68 19.24 3.30 -3.03
CA LYS A 68 18.03 3.37 -3.86
C LYS A 68 17.32 2.01 -3.89
N PRO A 69 15.97 1.95 -3.79
CA PRO A 69 15.22 0.72 -3.96
C PRO A 69 15.47 0.08 -5.33
N SER A 70 15.57 -1.25 -5.37
CA SER A 70 15.72 -2.01 -6.61
C SER A 70 14.39 -2.12 -7.36
N HIS A 71 14.44 -2.50 -8.63
CA HIS A 71 13.24 -2.79 -9.41
C HIS A 71 12.36 -3.87 -8.74
N GLU A 72 12.99 -4.95 -8.30
CA GLU A 72 12.34 -6.05 -7.56
C GLU A 72 11.58 -5.57 -6.31
N PHE A 73 12.07 -4.53 -5.62
CA PHE A 73 11.36 -3.95 -4.48
C PHE A 73 10.05 -3.28 -4.91
N TYR A 74 10.05 -2.56 -6.04
CA TYR A 74 8.83 -1.95 -6.57
C TYR A 74 7.83 -3.00 -7.06
N GLU A 75 8.29 -4.08 -7.69
CA GLU A 75 7.45 -5.22 -8.08
C GLU A 75 6.75 -5.83 -6.85
N LYS A 76 7.52 -6.15 -5.80
CA LYS A 76 6.98 -6.68 -4.54
C LYS A 76 5.97 -5.74 -3.89
N MET A 77 6.22 -4.43 -3.93
CA MET A 77 5.27 -3.44 -3.42
C MET A 77 3.98 -3.40 -4.26
N ALA A 78 4.08 -3.54 -5.59
CA ALA A 78 2.92 -3.59 -6.48
C ALA A 78 2.10 -4.87 -6.26
N GLU A 79 2.75 -6.01 -6.05
CA GLU A 79 2.10 -7.29 -5.67
C GLU A 79 1.31 -7.17 -4.36
N LYS A 80 1.75 -6.30 -3.44
CA LYS A 80 1.05 -5.98 -2.19
C LYS A 80 -0.01 -4.88 -2.33
N HIS A 81 -0.35 -4.49 -3.56
CA HIS A 81 -1.35 -3.45 -3.87
C HIS A 81 -0.97 -2.02 -3.41
N PHE A 82 0.31 -1.72 -3.23
CA PHE A 82 0.75 -0.33 -3.05
C PHE A 82 0.78 0.41 -4.38
N ASN A 83 0.49 1.70 -4.31
CA ASN A 83 0.57 2.57 -5.48
C ASN A 83 2.01 3.02 -5.71
N ILE A 84 2.66 2.43 -6.72
CA ILE A 84 4.03 2.76 -7.09
C ILE A 84 4.14 4.18 -7.64
N ASN A 85 3.12 4.68 -8.34
CA ASN A 85 3.12 6.06 -8.83
C ASN A 85 3.24 7.03 -7.65
N TRP A 86 2.38 6.88 -6.63
CA TRP A 86 2.45 7.69 -5.41
C TRP A 86 3.82 7.58 -4.73
N LEU A 87 4.43 6.40 -4.69
CA LEU A 87 5.76 6.23 -4.10
C LEU A 87 6.87 7.00 -4.84
N LEU A 88 6.73 7.19 -6.15
CA LEU A 88 7.73 7.86 -6.98
C LEU A 88 7.47 9.37 -7.08
N THR A 89 6.22 9.78 -7.27
CA THR A 89 5.82 11.17 -7.54
C THR A 89 5.26 11.89 -6.32
N GLY A 90 4.67 11.15 -5.37
CA GLY A 90 3.86 11.70 -4.29
C GLY A 90 2.42 12.01 -4.69
N GLU A 91 2.02 11.72 -5.92
CA GLU A 91 0.69 12.02 -6.43
C GLU A 91 -0.27 10.83 -6.26
N GLY A 92 -1.51 11.12 -5.84
CA GLY A 92 -2.57 10.11 -5.66
C GLY A 92 -2.63 9.50 -4.26
N LYS A 93 -3.24 8.31 -4.16
CA LYS A 93 -3.39 7.58 -2.89
C LYS A 93 -2.22 6.57 -2.70
N PRO A 94 -1.71 6.37 -1.46
CA PRO A 94 -0.58 5.47 -1.21
C PRO A 94 -0.88 3.98 -1.43
N CYS A 95 -2.13 3.57 -1.18
CA CYS A 95 -2.63 2.22 -1.47
C CYS A 95 -3.65 2.29 -2.61
N MET A 96 -3.64 1.28 -3.47
CA MET A 96 -4.76 1.05 -4.37
C MET A 96 -5.90 0.50 -3.52
N ASP A 97 -6.98 1.28 -3.37
CA ASP A 97 -8.25 0.71 -2.94
C ASP A 97 -8.55 -0.46 -3.90
N ALA A 98 -9.11 -1.58 -3.40
CA ALA A 98 -9.45 -2.72 -4.26
C ALA A 98 -10.17 -2.19 -5.50
N TYR A 99 -9.51 -2.32 -6.65
CA TYR A 99 -9.99 -1.79 -7.90
C TYR A 99 -11.26 -2.55 -8.25
N VAL A 100 -12.41 -2.03 -7.82
CA VAL A 100 -13.71 -2.46 -8.35
C VAL A 100 -13.71 -1.88 -9.75
N ASP A 101 -13.30 -2.69 -10.73
CA ASP A 101 -13.36 -2.30 -12.12
C ASP A 101 -14.81 -1.85 -12.39
N LYS A 102 -14.99 -0.65 -12.95
CA LYS A 102 -16.32 -0.17 -13.36
C LYS A 102 -16.98 -1.18 -14.31
N ARG A 103 -16.18 -1.99 -15.01
CA ARG A 103 -16.61 -3.10 -15.86
C ARG A 103 -17.24 -4.26 -15.07
N ASP A 104 -16.68 -4.62 -13.92
CA ASP A 104 -17.19 -5.69 -13.05
C ASP A 104 -18.48 -5.25 -12.34
N ALA A 105 -18.57 -3.97 -11.96
CA ALA A 105 -19.81 -3.37 -11.46
C ALA A 105 -20.92 -3.30 -12.54
N MET A 106 -20.56 -3.11 -13.81
CA MET A 106 -21.49 -3.12 -14.95
C MET A 106 -21.94 -4.54 -15.37
N LEU A 107 -21.19 -5.60 -15.05
CA LEU A 107 -21.57 -6.99 -15.31
C LEU A 107 -22.52 -7.55 -14.26
N ALA A 108 -22.47 -7.03 -13.03
CA ALA A 108 -23.37 -7.42 -11.94
C ALA A 108 -24.80 -6.88 -12.09
N THR A 109 -24.99 -5.76 -12.80
CA THR A 109 -26.32 -5.11 -12.97
C THR A 109 -27.09 -5.57 -14.21
N LYS A 110 -26.47 -6.35 -15.11
CA LYS A 110 -27.08 -6.78 -16.39
C LYS A 110 -27.71 -8.18 -16.37
N LYS A 111 -28.20 -8.66 -15.22
CA LYS A 111 -29.07 -9.85 -15.20
C LYS A 111 -30.52 -9.42 -15.02
N THR A 112 -31.24 -9.32 -16.13
CA THR A 112 -32.67 -9.68 -16.29
C THR A 112 -33.01 -9.51 -17.78
N PRO A 113 -33.76 -10.43 -18.43
CA PRO A 113 -35.14 -10.71 -18.04
C PRO A 113 -35.63 -12.19 -18.12
N LYS A 114 -36.50 -12.51 -17.14
CA LYS A 114 -37.82 -13.18 -17.20
C LYS A 114 -38.03 -14.48 -18.01
N LEU A 115 -38.50 -15.51 -17.31
CA LEU A 115 -39.58 -16.38 -17.80
C LEU A 115 -40.60 -16.58 -16.68
N GLU A 116 -41.56 -15.66 -16.71
CA GLU A 116 -42.90 -15.78 -16.17
C GLU A 116 -43.48 -17.13 -16.58
N LYS A 117 -43.72 -18.01 -15.60
CA LYS A 117 -44.62 -19.15 -15.80
C LYS A 117 -45.94 -18.78 -15.16
N GLN A 118 -46.82 -18.33 -16.04
CA GLN A 118 -48.25 -18.17 -15.83
C GLN A 118 -48.83 -19.43 -15.18
N LYS A 119 -49.63 -19.24 -14.12
CA LYS A 119 -50.76 -20.09 -13.82
C LYS A 119 -51.81 -19.31 -13.05
#